data_AF-A0A932KP21-F1
#
_entry.id   AF-A0A932KP21-F1
#
_cell.length_a   1.000
_cell.length_b   1.000
_cell.length_c   1.000
_cell.angle_alpha   90.00
_cell.angle_beta   90.00
_cell.angle_gamma   90.00
#
_symmetry.space_group_name_H-M   'P 1'
#
loop_
_entity.id
_entity.type
_entity.pdbx_description
1 polymer ?
#
loop_
_entity_poly.entity_id
_entity_poly.type
_entity_poly.pdbx_seq_one_letter_code
_entity_poly.pdbx_strand_id
1 'polypeptide(L)'
;MPQKYPKEFLELCRSVTAKRPKTVIDHILKHGHITTEELKEKYGYNHPPRAVRDVREHGIPLETFRVTGSDGRKIAAYRFGDVTKKRFRKLSGRTGLSKKIKEFLIEKYGCKCFIYLEDMDESELQIDHRIPYEVGGDGESVELNPDDFMLLSGSANRAKSWSCEHCENWQTLKKKEICLSCYWAYPEDYSHVAMRQVRRADLIWQGKEVEQYERLKKDAKESGQTIPWFVKEIIEKAIKRRNTQQ
;
A
#
# COMPACT_ATOMS: atom_id res chain seq x y z
N MET A 1 -32.34 8.36 -8.75
CA MET A 1 -31.57 9.63 -8.70
C MET A 1 -30.16 9.34 -9.19
N PRO A 2 -29.56 10.13 -10.10
CA PRO A 2 -28.22 9.82 -10.58
C PRO A 2 -27.24 9.95 -9.41
N GLN A 3 -26.53 8.85 -9.14
CA GLN A 3 -25.49 8.80 -8.12
C GLN A 3 -24.44 9.87 -8.47
N LYS A 4 -24.26 10.85 -7.57
CA LYS A 4 -23.46 12.05 -7.85
C LYS A 4 -21.98 11.68 -7.77
N TYR A 5 -21.40 11.23 -8.87
CA TYR A 5 -19.97 10.90 -8.93
C TYR A 5 -19.10 12.17 -8.82
N PRO A 6 -17.92 12.10 -8.19
CA PRO A 6 -16.97 13.22 -8.14
C PRO A 6 -16.58 13.68 -9.55
N LYS A 7 -16.27 14.98 -9.70
CA LYS A 7 -15.91 15.57 -11.00
C LYS A 7 -14.69 14.87 -11.63
N GLU A 8 -13.67 14.60 -10.83
CA GLU A 8 -12.44 13.89 -11.25
C GLU A 8 -12.75 12.48 -11.80
N PHE A 9 -13.71 11.78 -11.20
CA PHE A 9 -14.13 10.46 -11.66
C PHE A 9 -14.84 10.51 -13.02
N LEU A 10 -15.68 11.53 -13.23
CA LEU A 10 -16.35 11.74 -14.51
C LEU A 10 -15.36 12.13 -15.61
N GLU A 11 -14.32 12.89 -15.29
CA GLU A 11 -13.23 13.21 -16.20
C GLU A 11 -12.43 11.96 -16.58
N LEU A 12 -12.10 11.08 -15.62
CA LEU A 12 -11.49 9.78 -15.90
C LEU A 12 -12.36 8.93 -16.85
N CYS A 13 -13.66 8.81 -16.57
CA CYS A 13 -14.60 8.08 -17.44
C CYS A 13 -14.60 8.64 -18.87
N ARG A 14 -14.58 9.96 -19.03
CA ARG A 14 -14.56 10.64 -20.32
C ARG A 14 -13.23 10.53 -21.06
N SER A 15 -12.12 10.31 -20.35
CA SER A 15 -10.80 10.12 -20.94
C SER A 15 -10.65 8.81 -21.72
N VAL A 16 -11.55 7.83 -21.49
CA VAL A 16 -11.53 6.53 -22.16
C VAL A 16 -12.09 6.66 -23.59
N THR A 17 -11.19 6.54 -24.57
CA THR A 17 -11.54 6.67 -26.00
C THR A 17 -11.80 5.33 -26.70
N ALA A 18 -11.30 4.22 -26.14
CA ALA A 18 -11.47 2.89 -26.73
C ALA A 18 -12.95 2.48 -26.75
N LYS A 19 -13.44 2.09 -27.94
CA LYS A 19 -14.88 1.88 -28.21
C LYS A 19 -15.56 0.95 -27.21
N ARG A 20 -14.95 -0.21 -26.93
CA ARG A 20 -15.55 -1.24 -26.06
C ARG A 20 -15.70 -0.79 -24.60
N PRO A 21 -14.65 -0.38 -23.89
CA PRO A 21 -14.80 0.11 -22.52
C PRO A 21 -15.65 1.38 -22.44
N LYS A 22 -15.55 2.29 -23.42
CA LYS A 22 -16.40 3.49 -23.49
C LYS A 22 -17.89 3.15 -23.50
N THR A 23 -18.32 2.20 -24.35
CA THR A 23 -19.72 1.75 -24.41
C THR A 23 -20.23 1.29 -23.04
N VAL A 24 -19.41 0.54 -22.30
CA VAL A 24 -19.78 0.03 -20.97
C VAL A 24 -19.88 1.18 -19.96
N ILE A 25 -18.91 2.09 -19.95
CA ILE A 25 -18.87 3.27 -19.07
C ILE A 25 -20.11 4.16 -19.31
N ASP A 26 -20.39 4.50 -20.57
CA ASP A 26 -21.51 5.36 -20.96
C ASP A 26 -22.86 4.74 -20.57
N HIS A 27 -22.97 3.42 -20.73
CA HIS A 27 -24.18 2.71 -20.32
C HIS A 27 -24.38 2.79 -18.79
N ILE A 28 -23.33 2.50 -18.00
CA ILE A 28 -23.42 2.55 -16.54
C ILE A 28 -23.70 3.99 -16.07
N LEU A 29 -23.10 5.02 -16.67
CA LEU A 29 -23.39 6.42 -16.36
C LEU A 29 -24.87 6.77 -16.59
N LYS A 30 -25.49 6.20 -17.63
CA LYS A 30 -26.88 6.48 -17.99
C LYS A 30 -27.90 5.65 -17.19
N HIS A 31 -27.61 4.38 -16.95
CA HIS A 31 -28.58 3.39 -16.45
C HIS A 31 -28.24 2.87 -15.03
N GLY A 32 -27.08 3.25 -14.48
CA GLY A 32 -26.60 2.87 -13.15
C GLY A 32 -25.89 1.52 -13.10
N HIS A 33 -26.18 0.61 -14.03
CA HIS A 33 -25.48 -0.67 -14.20
C HIS A 33 -25.63 -1.16 -15.63
N ILE A 34 -24.88 -2.20 -16.00
CA ILE A 34 -25.01 -2.93 -17.27
C ILE A 34 -24.95 -4.44 -17.02
N THR A 35 -25.78 -5.21 -17.70
CA THR A 35 -25.86 -6.67 -17.55
C THR A 35 -25.03 -7.42 -18.61
N THR A 36 -24.70 -8.69 -18.34
CA THR A 36 -24.09 -9.57 -19.35
C THR A 36 -24.97 -9.77 -20.57
N GLU A 37 -26.30 -9.73 -20.37
CA GLU A 37 -27.29 -9.82 -21.44
C GLU A 37 -27.24 -8.58 -22.34
N GLU A 38 -27.26 -7.36 -21.77
CA GLU A 38 -27.15 -6.13 -22.57
C GLU A 38 -25.82 -6.03 -23.32
N LEU A 39 -24.72 -6.45 -22.70
CA LEU A 39 -23.41 -6.50 -23.36
C LEU A 39 -23.45 -7.37 -24.62
N LYS A 40 -24.17 -8.50 -24.56
CA LYS A 40 -24.27 -9.47 -25.65
C LYS A 40 -25.31 -9.05 -26.70
N GLU A 41 -26.54 -8.82 -26.28
CA GLU A 41 -27.69 -8.64 -27.16
C GLU A 41 -27.82 -7.20 -27.69
N LYS A 42 -27.55 -6.18 -26.86
CA LYS A 42 -27.66 -4.77 -27.25
C LYS A 42 -26.40 -4.24 -27.92
N TYR A 43 -25.22 -4.69 -27.48
CA TYR A 43 -23.93 -4.16 -27.95
C TYR A 43 -23.09 -5.16 -28.76
N GLY A 44 -23.54 -6.41 -28.92
CA GLY A 44 -22.87 -7.40 -29.76
C GLY A 44 -21.53 -7.92 -29.21
N TYR A 45 -21.25 -7.76 -27.91
CA TYR A 45 -20.01 -8.25 -27.31
C TYR A 45 -20.16 -9.74 -26.94
N ASN A 46 -19.71 -10.61 -27.83
CA ASN A 46 -19.73 -12.08 -27.65
C ASN A 46 -18.96 -12.59 -26.41
N HIS A 47 -18.10 -11.75 -25.81
CA HIS A 47 -17.39 -12.07 -24.57
C HIS A 47 -17.59 -10.95 -23.52
N PRO A 48 -18.76 -10.87 -22.86
CA PRO A 48 -19.09 -9.82 -21.88
C PRO A 48 -18.04 -9.60 -20.79
N PRO A 49 -17.42 -10.65 -20.20
CA PRO A 49 -16.36 -10.46 -19.20
C PRO A 49 -15.14 -9.68 -19.72
N ARG A 50 -14.87 -9.72 -21.04
CA ARG A 50 -13.76 -8.99 -21.65
C ARG A 50 -14.08 -7.50 -21.77
N ALA A 51 -15.32 -7.16 -22.13
CA ALA A 51 -15.75 -5.76 -22.18
C ALA A 51 -15.66 -5.09 -20.80
N VAL A 52 -16.04 -5.82 -19.74
CA VAL A 52 -15.90 -5.36 -18.35
C VAL A 52 -14.44 -5.26 -17.92
N ARG A 53 -13.60 -6.24 -18.31
CA ARG A 53 -12.16 -6.22 -18.02
C ARG A 53 -11.49 -4.99 -18.64
N ASP A 54 -11.81 -4.63 -19.87
CA ASP A 54 -11.26 -3.43 -20.51
C ASP A 54 -11.57 -2.16 -19.70
N VAL A 55 -12.78 -2.02 -19.13
CA VAL A 55 -13.12 -0.87 -18.26
C VAL A 55 -12.23 -0.85 -17.01
N ARG A 56 -11.99 -2.02 -16.42
CA ARG A 56 -11.09 -2.15 -15.26
C ARG A 56 -9.64 -1.85 -15.62
N GLU A 57 -9.20 -2.22 -16.83
CA GLU A 57 -7.87 -1.91 -17.39
C GLU A 57 -7.69 -0.39 -17.61
N HIS A 58 -8.78 0.36 -17.84
CA HIS A 58 -8.78 1.84 -17.84
C HIS A 58 -8.85 2.48 -16.45
N GLY A 59 -8.72 1.69 -15.38
CA GLY A 59 -8.67 2.21 -14.00
C GLY A 59 -10.04 2.52 -13.38
N ILE A 60 -11.14 2.14 -14.03
CA ILE A 60 -12.50 2.43 -13.55
C ILE A 60 -13.02 1.26 -12.69
N PRO A 61 -13.34 1.46 -11.40
CA PRO A 61 -13.80 0.42 -10.50
C PRO A 61 -15.20 -0.06 -10.88
N LEU A 62 -15.37 -1.37 -11.01
CA LEU A 62 -16.66 -1.99 -11.27
C LEU A 62 -16.94 -3.09 -10.25
N GLU A 63 -18.05 -2.95 -9.53
CA GLU A 63 -18.63 -3.99 -8.67
C GLU A 63 -19.47 -4.95 -9.52
N THR A 64 -19.33 -6.24 -9.26
CA THR A 64 -20.16 -7.29 -9.89
C THR A 64 -21.24 -7.72 -8.91
N PHE A 65 -22.49 -7.77 -9.35
CA PHE A 65 -23.62 -8.31 -8.60
C PHE A 65 -24.50 -9.18 -9.51
N ARG A 66 -25.50 -9.88 -8.95
CA ARG A 66 -26.41 -10.73 -9.74
C ARG A 66 -27.79 -10.11 -9.84
N VAL A 67 -28.37 -10.17 -11.03
CA VAL A 67 -29.76 -9.77 -11.33
C VAL A 67 -30.48 -10.90 -12.04
N THR A 68 -31.81 -10.88 -12.07
CA THR A 68 -32.61 -11.82 -12.86
C THR A 68 -32.63 -11.36 -14.31
N GLY A 69 -32.17 -12.21 -15.24
CA GLY A 69 -32.21 -11.97 -16.68
C GLY A 69 -33.59 -12.21 -17.27
N SER A 70 -33.76 -11.88 -18.56
CA SER A 70 -35.05 -12.04 -19.26
C SER A 70 -35.55 -13.50 -19.31
N ASP A 71 -34.64 -14.46 -19.22
CA ASP A 71 -34.90 -15.91 -19.19
C ASP A 71 -35.21 -16.45 -17.77
N GLY A 72 -35.29 -15.57 -16.77
CA GLY A 72 -35.53 -15.93 -15.37
C GLY A 72 -34.29 -16.45 -14.62
N ARG A 73 -33.12 -16.58 -15.26
CA ARG A 73 -31.88 -17.02 -14.61
C ARG A 73 -31.14 -15.85 -13.98
N LYS A 74 -30.34 -16.11 -12.93
CA LYS A 74 -29.46 -15.10 -12.34
C LYS A 74 -28.25 -14.86 -13.23
N ILE A 75 -28.12 -13.66 -13.78
CA ILE A 75 -27.02 -13.20 -14.62
C ILE A 75 -26.17 -12.15 -13.90
N ALA A 76 -24.95 -11.92 -14.39
CA ALA A 76 -24.08 -10.90 -13.82
C ALA A 76 -24.44 -9.49 -14.32
N ALA A 77 -24.35 -8.53 -13.41
CA ALA A 77 -24.50 -7.11 -13.66
C ALA A 77 -23.32 -6.34 -13.05
N TYR A 78 -22.98 -5.21 -13.65
CA TYR A 78 -21.82 -4.41 -13.30
C TYR A 78 -22.22 -2.96 -13.10
N ARG A 79 -21.79 -2.35 -11.99
CA ARG A 79 -21.97 -0.92 -11.68
C ARG A 79 -20.65 -0.32 -11.21
N PHE A 80 -20.52 1.01 -11.18
CA PHE A 80 -19.33 1.63 -10.60
C PHE A 80 -19.18 1.24 -9.13
N GLY A 81 -17.97 0.84 -8.77
CA GLY A 81 -17.61 0.58 -7.38
C GLY A 81 -17.43 1.88 -6.59
N ASP A 82 -16.84 1.77 -5.41
CA ASP A 82 -16.53 2.93 -4.56
C ASP A 82 -15.53 3.88 -5.25
N VAL A 83 -16.03 5.03 -5.68
CA VAL A 83 -15.28 6.08 -6.40
C VAL A 83 -14.56 7.06 -5.47
N THR A 84 -14.78 6.98 -4.16
CA THR A 84 -14.21 7.91 -3.16
C THR A 84 -12.83 7.47 -2.68
N LYS A 85 -12.49 6.19 -2.86
CA LYS A 85 -11.17 5.65 -2.58
C LYS A 85 -10.25 5.96 -3.75
N LYS A 86 -9.26 6.84 -3.54
CA LYS A 86 -8.12 7.06 -4.47
C LYS A 86 -7.36 5.73 -4.63
N ARG A 87 -7.81 4.89 -5.55
CA ARG A 87 -7.28 3.54 -5.80
C ARG A 87 -6.39 3.58 -7.02
N PHE A 88 -5.11 3.32 -6.84
CA PHE A 88 -4.14 3.29 -7.92
C PHE A 88 -4.25 1.94 -8.63
N ARG A 89 -4.86 1.91 -9.83
CA ARG A 89 -4.93 0.69 -10.65
C ARG A 89 -3.78 0.61 -11.63
N LYS A 90 -3.29 -0.62 -11.86
CA LYS A 90 -2.32 -1.01 -12.90
C LYS A 90 -2.68 -0.38 -14.25
N LEU A 91 -2.12 0.80 -14.52
CA LEU A 91 -1.99 1.30 -15.89
C LEU A 91 -1.03 0.35 -16.60
N SER A 92 -1.44 -0.13 -17.77
CA SER A 92 -0.61 -0.89 -18.70
C SER A 92 0.82 -0.32 -18.75
N GLY A 93 1.79 -1.04 -18.19
CA GLY A 93 3.21 -0.66 -18.14
C GLY A 93 3.86 -0.95 -16.78
N ARG A 94 5.01 -1.64 -16.78
CA ARG A 94 5.77 -2.01 -15.56
C ARG A 94 6.32 -0.81 -14.75
N THR A 95 6.31 0.41 -15.29
CA THR A 95 7.05 1.57 -14.73
C THR A 95 6.17 2.75 -14.29
N GLY A 96 4.96 2.93 -14.84
CA GLY A 96 4.14 4.11 -14.53
C GLY A 96 3.41 4.03 -13.19
N LEU A 97 3.02 2.82 -12.78
CA LEU A 97 2.29 2.58 -11.54
C LEU A 97 3.20 2.69 -10.31
N SER A 98 4.42 2.14 -10.40
CA SER A 98 5.42 2.25 -9.35
C SER A 98 5.80 3.71 -9.11
N LYS A 99 5.89 4.52 -10.17
CA LYS A 99 6.13 5.97 -10.05
C LYS A 99 5.03 6.68 -9.24
N LYS A 100 3.76 6.45 -9.58
CA LYS A 100 2.63 7.08 -8.87
C LYS A 100 2.53 6.65 -7.40
N ILE A 101 2.80 5.38 -7.12
CA ILE A 101 2.84 4.87 -5.73
C ILE A 101 3.98 5.54 -4.97
N LYS A 102 5.17 5.64 -5.59
CA LYS A 102 6.32 6.32 -4.99
C LYS A 102 6.04 7.80 -4.71
N GLU A 103 5.50 8.52 -5.69
CA GLU A 103 5.09 9.92 -5.54
C GLU A 103 4.09 10.10 -4.38
N PHE A 104 3.07 9.23 -4.30
CA PHE A 104 2.09 9.25 -3.19
C PHE A 104 2.75 9.00 -1.82
N LEU A 105 3.65 8.01 -1.73
CA LEU A 105 4.35 7.71 -0.48
C LEU A 105 5.27 8.86 -0.06
N ILE A 106 5.96 9.51 -1.00
CA ILE A 106 6.81 10.67 -0.73
C ILE A 106 5.97 11.87 -0.28
N GLU A 107 4.84 12.14 -0.92
CA GLU A 107 3.94 13.22 -0.49
C GLU A 107 3.42 12.99 0.93
N LYS A 108 3.12 11.74 1.28
CA LYS A 108 2.55 11.37 2.59
C LYS A 108 3.59 11.30 3.72
N TYR A 109 4.78 10.81 3.44
CA TYR A 109 5.78 10.46 4.46
C TYR A 109 7.12 11.19 4.33
N GLY A 110 7.32 11.95 3.26
CA GLY A 110 8.60 12.53 2.88
C GLY A 110 9.54 11.53 2.21
N CYS A 111 10.68 12.02 1.74
CA CYS A 111 11.75 11.20 1.17
C CYS A 111 12.55 10.51 2.29
N LYS A 112 11.95 9.50 2.90
CA LYS A 112 12.50 8.79 4.07
C LYS A 112 12.50 7.28 3.88
N CYS A 113 13.58 6.62 4.32
CA CYS A 113 13.59 5.17 4.44
C CYS A 113 12.78 4.72 5.67
N PHE A 114 11.77 3.87 5.51
CA PHE A 114 10.87 3.51 6.63
C PHE A 114 11.53 2.63 7.71
N ILE A 115 12.63 1.96 7.38
CA ILE A 115 13.35 1.08 8.32
C ILE A 115 14.42 1.88 9.08
N TYR A 116 15.18 2.72 8.38
CA TYR A 116 16.28 3.46 9.00
C TYR A 116 15.87 4.84 9.49
N LEU A 117 14.74 5.37 9.02
CA LEU A 117 14.20 6.69 9.37
C LEU A 117 15.07 7.87 8.89
N GLU A 118 16.04 7.59 8.01
CA GLU A 118 16.92 8.55 7.37
C GLU A 118 16.18 9.33 6.28
N ASP A 119 16.32 10.66 6.26
CA ASP A 119 15.92 11.49 5.13
C ASP A 119 16.98 11.36 4.02
N MET A 120 16.54 11.03 2.81
CA MET A 120 17.42 10.67 1.69
C MET A 120 16.95 11.32 0.38
N ASP A 121 17.78 11.29 -0.66
CA ASP A 121 17.35 11.74 -1.98
C ASP A 121 16.27 10.79 -2.55
N GLU A 122 15.30 11.34 -3.29
CA GLU A 122 14.24 10.53 -3.90
C GLU A 122 14.82 9.39 -4.75
N SER A 123 15.92 9.64 -5.48
CA SER A 123 16.54 8.64 -6.36
C SER A 123 17.11 7.43 -5.62
N GLU A 124 17.42 7.57 -4.33
CA GLU A 124 17.94 6.48 -3.48
C GLU A 124 16.83 5.59 -2.90
N LEU A 125 15.57 6.05 -2.98
CA LEU A 125 14.41 5.33 -2.47
C LEU A 125 13.79 4.45 -3.56
N GLN A 126 13.45 3.23 -3.16
CA GLN A 126 12.63 2.30 -3.96
C GLN A 126 11.34 1.97 -3.20
N ILE A 127 10.34 1.52 -3.95
CA ILE A 127 9.12 0.97 -3.36
C ILE A 127 9.26 -0.53 -3.19
N ASP A 128 8.75 -1.06 -2.09
CA ASP A 128 8.58 -2.50 -1.87
C ASP A 128 7.25 -2.76 -1.17
N HIS A 129 6.74 -3.98 -1.25
CA HIS A 129 5.55 -4.37 -0.51
C HIS A 129 5.85 -4.48 0.98
N ARG A 130 4.97 -3.96 1.83
CA ARG A 130 5.07 -4.15 3.29
C ARG A 130 5.04 -5.63 3.66
N ILE A 131 4.05 -6.36 3.13
CA ILE A 131 3.95 -7.81 3.28
C ILE A 131 4.50 -8.46 2.01
N PRO A 132 5.42 -9.43 2.13
CA PRO A 132 5.94 -10.11 0.95
C PRO A 132 4.86 -10.80 0.12
N TYR A 133 5.07 -10.79 -1.20
CA TYR A 133 4.16 -11.42 -2.16
C TYR A 133 3.99 -12.92 -1.87
N GLU A 134 5.06 -13.60 -1.47
CA GLU A 134 5.12 -15.03 -1.15
C GLU A 134 4.29 -15.42 0.08
N VAL A 135 3.83 -14.44 0.86
CA VAL A 135 2.97 -14.62 2.04
C VAL A 135 1.59 -14.04 1.80
N GLY A 136 1.50 -12.80 1.30
CA GLY A 136 0.24 -12.08 1.14
C GLY A 136 -0.49 -12.37 -0.18
N GLY A 137 0.22 -12.89 -1.20
CA GLY A 137 -0.23 -12.88 -2.59
C GLY A 137 -0.48 -11.47 -3.12
N ASP A 138 -0.81 -11.35 -4.41
CA ASP A 138 -1.70 -10.27 -4.84
C ASP A 138 -3.06 -10.65 -4.24
N GLY A 139 -3.59 -9.88 -3.27
CA GLY A 139 -4.98 -10.07 -2.86
C GLY A 139 -5.87 -10.12 -4.11
N GLU A 140 -6.95 -10.92 -4.12
CA GLU A 140 -7.80 -11.17 -5.30
C GLU A 140 -8.30 -9.91 -6.05
N SER A 141 -8.06 -8.72 -5.51
CA SER A 141 -8.25 -7.43 -6.14
C SER A 141 -7.15 -7.08 -7.16
N VAL A 142 -7.57 -6.80 -8.40
CA VAL A 142 -6.80 -6.11 -9.46
C VAL A 142 -6.44 -4.64 -9.11
N GLU A 143 -6.61 -4.24 -7.84
CA GLU A 143 -6.41 -2.89 -7.30
C GLU A 143 -5.22 -2.91 -6.33
N LEU A 144 -4.23 -2.04 -6.54
CA LEU A 144 -3.14 -1.86 -5.58
C LEU A 144 -3.49 -0.72 -4.63
N ASN A 145 -3.37 -0.97 -3.33
CA ASN A 145 -3.44 0.07 -2.32
C ASN A 145 -2.00 0.59 -2.06
N PRO A 146 -1.70 1.88 -2.26
CA PRO A 146 -0.37 2.42 -1.96
C PRO A 146 0.09 2.17 -0.53
N ASP A 147 -0.85 2.07 0.42
CA ASP A 147 -0.52 1.77 1.81
C ASP A 147 -0.03 0.32 2.03
N ASP A 148 -0.17 -0.56 1.03
CA ASP A 148 0.45 -1.89 1.03
C ASP A 148 1.95 -1.83 0.67
N PHE A 149 2.45 -0.65 0.31
CA PHE A 149 3.84 -0.39 -0.06
C PHE A 149 4.54 0.50 0.96
N MET A 150 5.87 0.53 0.89
CA MET A 150 6.73 1.36 1.72
C MET A 150 7.97 1.84 0.95
N LEU A 151 8.52 2.98 1.36
CA LEU A 151 9.77 3.53 0.83
C LEU A 151 10.96 2.92 1.59
N LEU A 152 11.93 2.39 0.84
CA LEU A 152 13.13 1.77 1.37
C LEU A 152 14.37 2.25 0.63
N SER A 153 15.49 2.39 1.34
CA SER A 153 16.80 2.46 0.69
C SER A 153 17.19 1.09 0.11
N GLY A 154 18.20 1.07 -0.76
CA GLY A 154 18.81 -0.16 -1.29
C GLY A 154 19.21 -1.17 -0.21
N SER A 155 19.81 -0.70 0.87
CA SER A 155 20.27 -1.53 2.00
C SER A 155 19.12 -2.04 2.85
N ALA A 156 18.14 -1.20 3.18
CA ALA A 156 16.98 -1.60 3.96
C ALA A 156 16.13 -2.66 3.24
N ASN A 157 15.94 -2.51 1.93
CA ASN A 157 15.24 -3.50 1.11
C ASN A 157 15.95 -4.86 1.13
N ARG A 158 17.28 -4.90 0.93
CA ARG A 158 18.05 -6.16 1.03
C ARG A 158 17.94 -6.80 2.41
N ALA A 159 18.00 -6.00 3.48
CA ALA A 159 17.88 -6.51 4.84
C ALA A 159 16.48 -7.09 5.12
N LYS A 160 15.43 -6.43 4.64
CA LYS A 160 14.06 -6.92 4.69
C LYS A 160 13.92 -8.25 3.94
N SER A 161 14.35 -8.32 2.68
CA SER A 161 14.27 -9.54 1.86
C SER A 161 14.99 -10.70 2.53
N TRP A 162 16.24 -10.51 2.96
CA TRP A 162 17.01 -11.55 3.65
C TRP A 162 16.30 -12.02 4.93
N SER A 163 15.85 -11.11 5.78
CA SER A 163 15.17 -11.49 7.02
C SER A 163 13.83 -12.18 6.78
N CYS A 164 13.11 -11.80 5.72
CA CYS A 164 11.85 -12.41 5.33
C CYS A 164 12.07 -13.83 4.81
N GLU A 165 13.01 -14.04 3.88
CA GLU A 165 13.35 -15.36 3.30
C GLU A 165 13.76 -16.40 4.35
N HIS A 166 14.33 -15.94 5.47
CA HIS A 166 14.76 -16.77 6.60
C HIS A 166 13.74 -16.82 7.76
N CYS A 167 12.56 -16.22 7.60
CA CYS A 167 11.49 -16.27 8.59
C CYS A 167 10.63 -17.52 8.41
N GLU A 168 10.26 -18.18 9.51
CA GLU A 168 9.38 -19.36 9.47
C GLU A 168 8.04 -19.06 8.77
N ASN A 169 7.46 -17.86 8.98
CA ASN A 169 6.22 -17.49 8.30
C ASN A 169 6.38 -17.44 6.77
N TRP A 170 7.56 -17.03 6.29
CA TRP A 170 7.84 -17.08 4.87
C TRP A 170 8.05 -18.51 4.39
N GLN A 171 8.79 -19.33 5.13
CA GLN A 171 9.19 -20.66 4.64
C GLN A 171 8.02 -21.66 4.68
N THR A 172 7.18 -21.60 5.71
CA THR A 172 6.18 -22.65 6.00
C THR A 172 4.77 -22.11 6.22
N LEU A 173 4.59 -21.15 7.14
CA LEU A 173 3.23 -20.84 7.66
C LEU A 173 2.36 -20.04 6.70
N LYS A 174 2.96 -19.11 5.93
CA LYS A 174 2.29 -18.25 4.95
C LYS A 174 1.07 -17.49 5.49
N LYS A 175 1.13 -17.02 6.74
CA LYS A 175 0.04 -16.28 7.41
C LYS A 175 0.26 -14.77 7.30
N LYS A 176 -0.65 -14.07 6.64
CA LYS A 176 -0.59 -12.61 6.48
C LYS A 176 -0.62 -11.88 7.83
N GLU A 177 -1.36 -12.41 8.79
CA GLU A 177 -1.59 -11.84 10.12
C GLU A 177 -0.30 -11.72 10.92
N ILE A 178 0.65 -12.65 10.73
CA ILE A 178 1.97 -12.56 11.35
C ILE A 178 2.73 -11.36 10.78
N CYS A 179 2.71 -11.17 9.46
CA CYS A 179 3.37 -10.03 8.83
C CYS A 179 2.75 -8.68 9.24
N LEU A 180 1.44 -8.62 9.48
CA LEU A 180 0.75 -7.40 9.93
C LEU A 180 1.27 -6.86 11.27
N SER A 181 1.97 -7.66 12.08
CA SER A 181 2.61 -7.23 13.32
C SER A 181 4.13 -7.36 13.31
N CYS A 182 4.74 -7.45 12.13
CA CYS A 182 6.19 -7.59 11.95
C CYS A 182 6.85 -6.23 11.68
N TYR A 183 8.00 -5.98 12.32
CA TYR A 183 8.82 -4.79 12.08
C TYR A 183 9.14 -4.53 10.61
N TRP A 184 9.40 -5.59 9.84
CA TRP A 184 9.75 -5.45 8.42
C TRP A 184 8.59 -5.00 7.53
N ALA A 185 7.34 -5.08 8.01
CA ALA A 185 6.16 -4.64 7.29
C ALA A 185 5.58 -3.34 7.86
N TYR A 186 5.57 -3.21 9.18
CA TYR A 186 5.02 -2.08 9.93
C TYR A 186 5.98 -1.65 11.04
N PRO A 187 7.15 -1.07 10.71
CA PRO A 187 8.13 -0.63 11.71
C PRO A 187 7.57 0.40 12.72
N GLU A 188 6.49 1.08 12.36
CA GLU A 188 5.75 2.02 13.20
C GLU A 188 4.88 1.35 14.29
N ASP A 189 4.43 0.10 14.06
CA ASP A 189 3.54 -0.63 14.98
C ASP A 189 3.75 -2.13 14.81
N TYR A 190 4.64 -2.72 15.62
CA TYR A 190 4.98 -4.13 15.52
C TYR A 190 5.18 -4.82 16.87
N SER A 191 4.97 -6.13 16.84
CA SER A 191 5.06 -7.03 17.97
C SER A 191 6.18 -8.07 17.86
N HIS A 192 6.92 -8.10 16.76
CA HIS A 192 8.10 -8.95 16.59
C HIS A 192 8.97 -8.53 15.41
N VAL A 193 10.20 -9.05 15.37
CA VAL A 193 11.08 -8.97 14.19
C VAL A 193 11.24 -10.37 13.63
N ALA A 194 10.63 -10.66 12.48
CA ALA A 194 10.67 -11.99 11.85
C ALA A 194 10.34 -13.14 12.85
N MET A 195 9.22 -12.99 13.57
CA MET A 195 8.71 -13.88 14.63
C MET A 195 9.57 -13.97 15.91
N ARG A 196 10.69 -13.25 15.99
CA ARG A 196 11.49 -13.15 17.22
C ARG A 196 10.94 -12.05 18.12
N GLN A 197 10.91 -12.30 19.43
CA GLN A 197 10.50 -11.34 20.46
C GLN A 197 11.57 -10.26 20.65
N VAL A 198 11.63 -9.35 19.68
CA VAL A 198 12.58 -8.24 19.61
C VAL A 198 11.80 -6.95 19.41
N ARG A 199 12.22 -5.90 20.12
CA ARG A 199 11.85 -4.50 19.85
C ARG A 199 13.13 -3.72 19.59
N ARG A 200 13.21 -3.16 18.40
CA ARG A 200 14.24 -2.27 17.91
C ARG A 200 13.72 -0.83 17.90
N ALA A 201 14.53 0.08 18.43
CA ALA A 201 14.38 1.50 18.19
C ALA A 201 15.58 1.95 17.36
N ASP A 202 15.32 2.52 16.19
CA ASP A 202 16.34 3.13 15.35
C ASP A 202 16.36 4.63 15.60
N LEU A 203 17.57 5.17 15.74
CA LEU A 203 17.81 6.59 15.98
C LEU A 203 18.82 7.06 14.96
N ILE A 204 18.49 8.15 14.27
CA ILE A 204 19.38 8.85 13.35
C ILE A 204 19.39 10.32 13.77
N TRP A 205 20.59 10.88 13.88
CA TRP A 205 20.81 12.31 14.03
C TRP A 205 21.38 12.81 12.72
N GLN A 206 20.60 13.63 12.00
CA GLN A 206 20.99 14.14 10.68
C GLN A 206 20.98 15.67 10.66
N GLY A 207 21.84 16.26 9.84
CA GLY A 207 21.94 17.71 9.70
C GLY A 207 22.20 18.39 11.03
N LYS A 208 21.25 19.21 11.49
CA LYS A 208 21.38 19.99 12.74
C LYS A 208 21.39 19.12 14.00
N GLU A 209 20.80 17.93 13.94
CA GLU A 209 20.71 17.03 15.10
C GLU A 209 22.07 16.40 15.46
N VAL A 210 23.05 16.46 14.54
CA VAL A 210 24.40 15.90 14.78
C VAL A 210 25.08 16.53 16.00
N GLU A 211 24.84 17.81 16.27
CA GLU A 211 25.37 18.46 17.48
C GLU A 211 24.84 17.83 18.77
N GLN A 212 23.58 17.38 18.77
CA GLN A 212 23.00 16.64 19.88
C GLN A 212 23.70 15.29 20.07
N TYR A 213 24.03 14.60 18.97
CA TYR A 213 24.76 13.33 19.03
C TYR A 213 26.19 13.49 19.56
N GLU A 214 26.92 14.53 19.14
CA GLU A 214 28.27 14.77 19.67
C GLU A 214 28.25 15.07 21.18
N ARG A 215 27.22 15.77 21.66
CA ARG A 215 27.00 15.92 23.10
C ARG A 215 26.69 14.58 23.78
N LEU A 216 25.76 13.79 23.24
CA LEU A 216 25.40 12.46 23.74
C LEU A 216 26.63 11.55 23.86
N LYS A 217 27.51 11.60 22.86
CA LYS A 217 28.77 10.84 22.80
C LYS A 217 29.76 11.28 23.88
N LYS A 218 29.87 12.58 24.15
CA LYS A 218 30.68 13.10 25.25
C LYS A 218 30.13 12.61 26.59
N ASP A 219 28.84 12.75 26.82
CA ASP A 219 28.18 12.36 28.06
C ASP A 219 28.32 10.84 28.31
N ALA A 220 28.14 10.01 27.27
CA ALA A 220 28.34 8.56 27.35
C ALA A 220 29.80 8.18 27.66
N LYS A 221 30.77 8.92 27.12
CA LYS A 221 32.19 8.70 27.42
C LYS A 221 32.51 9.06 28.87
N GLU A 222 31.97 10.16 29.37
CA GLU A 222 32.15 10.58 30.77
C GLU A 222 31.54 9.59 31.76
N SER A 223 30.46 8.88 31.38
CA SER A 223 29.87 7.79 32.18
C SER A 223 30.52 6.41 31.96
N GLY A 224 31.53 6.31 31.07
CA GLY A 224 32.18 5.03 30.76
C GLY A 224 31.30 4.04 30.01
N GLN A 225 30.27 4.50 29.31
CA GLN A 225 29.28 3.68 28.62
C GLN A 225 29.37 3.81 27.11
N THR A 226 28.78 2.84 26.41
CA THR A 226 28.48 2.99 24.98
C THR A 226 27.24 3.84 24.80
N ILE A 227 27.15 4.56 23.68
CA ILE A 227 26.01 5.42 23.37
C ILE A 227 24.66 4.68 23.48
N PRO A 228 24.48 3.45 22.92
CA PRO A 228 23.22 2.74 23.05
C PRO A 228 22.83 2.43 24.51
N TRP A 229 23.81 2.15 25.36
CA TRP A 229 23.55 1.87 26.78
C TRP A 229 23.17 3.14 27.52
N PHE A 230 23.89 4.22 27.27
CA PHE A 230 23.60 5.53 27.84
C PHE A 230 22.18 6.03 27.46
N VAL A 231 21.80 5.85 26.19
CA VAL A 231 20.42 6.16 25.73
C VAL A 231 19.38 5.32 26.45
N LYS A 232 19.60 4.01 26.62
CA LYS A 232 18.69 3.14 27.37
C LYS A 232 18.54 3.59 28.82
N GLU A 233 19.64 3.98 29.46
CA GLU A 233 19.61 4.49 30.83
C GLU A 233 18.82 5.80 30.94
N ILE A 234 18.99 6.74 30.00
CA ILE A 234 18.21 7.99 29.94
C ILE A 234 16.71 7.67 29.84
N ILE A 235 16.33 6.75 28.95
CA ILE A 235 14.93 6.34 28.76
C ILE A 235 14.38 5.72 30.06
N GLU A 236 15.13 4.81 30.69
CA GLU A 236 14.72 4.18 31.95
C GLU A 236 14.49 5.22 33.05
N LYS A 237 15.41 6.17 33.22
CA LYS A 237 15.27 7.28 34.17
C LYS A 237 14.03 8.13 33.88
N ALA A 238 13.76 8.43 32.61
CA ALA A 238 12.59 9.21 32.21
C ALA A 238 11.27 8.49 32.52
N ILE A 239 11.20 7.19 32.26
CA ILE A 239 10.02 6.36 32.59
C ILE A 239 9.77 6.33 34.10
N LYS A 240 10.81 6.06 34.90
CA LYS A 240 10.70 6.03 36.38
C LYS A 240 10.21 7.36 36.93
N ARG A 241 10.72 8.49 36.42
CA ARG A 241 10.28 9.82 36.85
C ARG A 241 8.79 10.06 36.57
N ARG A 242 8.28 9.68 35.40
CA ARG A 242 6.84 9.80 35.08
C ARG A 242 5.97 8.96 36.00
N ASN A 243 6.36 7.73 36.28
CA ASN A 243 5.60 6.84 37.16
C ASN A 243 5.58 7.29 38.62
N THR A 244 6.51 8.17 39.04
CA THR A 244 6.54 8.75 40.39
C THR A 244 5.71 10.04 40.48
N GLN A 245 5.29 10.60 39.34
CA GLN A 245 4.48 11.82 39.24
C GLN A 245 2.99 11.55 38.92
N GLN A 246 2.62 10.28 38.71
CA GLN A 246 1.23 9.81 38.64
C GLN A 246 0.84 9.19 39.97
#